data_AF-A0A537ZYB6-F1
#
_entry.id   AF-A0A537ZYB6-F1
#
_cell.length_a   1.000
_cell.length_b   1.000
_cell.length_c   1.000
_cell.angle_alpha   90.00
_cell.angle_beta   90.00
_cell.angle_gamma   90.00
#
_symmetry.space_group_name_H-M   'P 1'
#
loop_
_entity.id
_entity.type
_entity.pdbx_description
1 polymer ?
#
loop_
_entity_poly.entity_id
_entity_poly.type
_entity_poly.pdbx_seq_one_letter_code
_entity_poly.pdbx_strand_id
1 'polypeptide(L)'
;MPGPLIERYRERLSLAPGDPVVSLNEGSTPLVEAPVISERVGASVYLKLEGANPTGSFKDRGMTVAVSRAKGAGAEAIICASTGNTAASAAAYAARAGLRGVVIVPEGKIAIG
;
A
#
# COMPACT_ATOMS: atom_id res chain seq x y z
N MET A 1 13.39 9.59 -9.20
CA MET A 1 12.37 9.34 -8.15
C MET A 1 12.99 8.46 -7.08
N PRO A 2 12.69 8.65 -5.78
CA PRO A 2 13.16 7.73 -4.74
C PRO A 2 12.73 6.29 -5.07
N GLY A 3 13.60 5.32 -4.79
CA GLY A 3 13.34 3.91 -5.10
C GLY A 3 12.13 3.31 -4.35
N PRO A 4 11.73 2.07 -4.68
CA PRO A 4 10.68 1.30 -4.00
C PRO A 4 10.73 1.38 -2.47
N LEU A 5 9.56 1.30 -1.82
CA LEU A 5 9.46 1.36 -0.36
C LEU A 5 10.35 0.31 0.33
N ILE A 6 10.30 -0.93 -0.15
CA ILE A 6 11.07 -2.03 0.44
C ILE A 6 12.57 -1.78 0.35
N GLU A 7 13.08 -1.26 -0.76
CA GLU A 7 14.52 -1.00 -0.92
C GLU A 7 15.02 0.06 0.06
N ARG A 8 14.22 1.11 0.29
CA ARG A 8 14.61 2.21 1.18
C ARG A 8 14.55 1.87 2.66
N TYR A 9 13.71 0.92 3.03
CA TYR A 9 13.42 0.60 4.43
C TYR A 9 13.62 -0.87 4.77
N ARG A 10 14.31 -1.65 3.94
CA ARG A 10 14.44 -3.11 4.06
C ARG A 10 14.84 -3.56 5.46
N GLU A 11 15.81 -2.89 6.05
CA GLU A 11 16.35 -3.20 7.38
C GLU A 11 15.33 -3.02 8.52
N ARG A 12 14.21 -2.34 8.25
CA ARG A 12 13.13 -2.08 9.22
C ARG A 12 11.87 -2.90 8.93
N LEU A 13 11.90 -3.77 7.93
CA LEU A 13 10.75 -4.55 7.47
C LEU A 13 10.94 -6.03 7.78
N SER A 14 9.86 -6.72 8.11
CA SER A 14 9.84 -8.16 8.39
C SER A 14 9.86 -9.00 7.10
N LEU A 15 10.91 -8.85 6.29
CA LEU A 15 11.17 -9.67 5.10
C LEU A 15 12.30 -10.65 5.39
N ALA A 16 12.20 -11.88 4.86
CA ALA A 16 13.29 -12.83 4.92
C ALA A 16 14.39 -12.47 3.90
N PRO A 17 15.65 -12.89 4.15
CA PRO A 17 16.70 -12.81 3.15
C PRO A 17 16.26 -13.51 1.85
N GLY A 18 16.37 -12.80 0.72
CA GLY A 18 15.98 -13.33 -0.60
C GLY A 18 14.51 -13.16 -0.97
N ASP A 19 13.64 -12.63 -0.08
CA ASP A 19 12.27 -12.30 -0.47
C ASP A 19 12.29 -11.31 -1.67
N PRO A 20 11.51 -11.58 -2.74
CA PRO A 20 11.45 -10.73 -3.91
C PRO A 20 10.83 -9.38 -3.57
N VAL A 21 11.15 -8.33 -4.34
CA VAL A 21 10.52 -7.02 -4.20
C VAL A 21 9.36 -6.90 -5.18
N VAL A 22 8.13 -7.04 -4.68
CA VAL A 22 6.91 -6.74 -5.44
C VAL A 22 6.52 -5.29 -5.18
N SER A 23 6.90 -4.40 -6.09
CA SER A 23 6.68 -2.96 -5.98
C SER A 23 5.83 -2.40 -7.13
N LEU A 24 5.03 -1.39 -6.82
CA LEU A 24 4.36 -0.49 -7.77
C LEU A 24 4.87 0.96 -7.62
N ASN A 25 6.02 1.15 -6.94
CA ASN A 25 6.62 2.43 -6.58
C ASN A 25 5.81 3.24 -5.55
N GLU A 26 5.17 2.52 -4.63
CA GLU A 26 4.48 3.05 -3.48
C GLU A 26 5.40 3.75 -2.46
N GLY A 27 4.79 4.59 -1.63
CA GLY A 27 5.48 5.45 -0.68
C GLY A 27 6.03 6.71 -1.31
N SER A 28 6.91 7.42 -0.58
CA SER A 28 7.43 8.74 -1.01
C SER A 28 6.36 9.78 -1.37
N THR A 29 5.16 9.61 -0.85
CA THR A 29 4.04 10.50 -1.10
C THR A 29 4.33 11.93 -0.62
N PRO A 30 3.72 12.96 -1.23
CA PRO A 30 3.93 14.35 -0.84
C PRO A 30 3.64 14.60 0.64
N LEU A 31 4.45 15.47 1.25
CA LEU A 31 4.16 16.12 2.53
C LEU A 31 3.94 17.60 2.23
N VAL A 32 2.69 18.05 2.30
CA VAL A 32 2.29 19.38 1.83
C VAL A 32 1.90 20.23 3.03
N GLU A 33 2.48 21.42 3.15
CA GLU A 33 2.08 22.38 4.18
C GLU A 33 0.65 22.88 3.94
N ALA A 34 -0.15 22.99 5.01
CA ALA A 34 -1.52 23.48 4.95
C ALA A 34 -1.66 24.84 5.66
N PRO A 35 -1.23 25.95 5.04
CA PRO A 35 -1.07 27.24 5.72
C PRO A 35 -2.36 27.76 6.37
N VAL A 36 -3.51 27.63 5.69
CA VAL A 36 -4.82 28.05 6.22
C VAL A 36 -5.23 27.24 7.46
N ILE A 37 -4.90 25.95 7.50
CA ILE A 37 -5.17 25.11 8.67
C ILE A 37 -4.18 25.47 9.78
N SER A 38 -2.91 25.66 9.43
CA SER A 38 -1.87 26.05 10.38
C SER A 38 -2.22 27.32 11.14
N GLU A 39 -2.65 28.36 10.42
CA GLU A 39 -3.12 29.62 11.02
C GLU A 39 -4.31 29.39 11.95
N ARG A 40 -5.30 28.60 11.50
CA ARG A 40 -6.52 28.34 12.27
C ARG A 40 -6.27 27.61 13.59
N VAL A 41 -5.24 26.76 13.67
CA VAL A 41 -4.94 25.96 14.86
C VAL A 41 -3.75 26.47 15.67
N GLY A 42 -3.06 27.53 15.19
CA GLY A 42 -1.88 28.10 15.86
C GLY A 42 -0.67 27.16 15.88
N ALA A 43 -0.53 26.24 14.92
CA ALA A 43 0.56 25.28 14.84
C ALA A 43 0.88 24.90 13.39
N SER A 44 2.09 24.45 13.08
CA SER A 44 2.45 23.98 11.74
C SER A 44 1.74 22.66 11.41
N VAL A 45 0.85 22.69 10.42
CA VAL A 45 0.12 21.52 9.92
C VAL A 45 0.62 21.12 8.54
N TYR A 46 0.91 19.83 8.39
CA TYR A 46 1.27 19.21 7.12
C TYR A 46 0.33 18.06 6.79
N LEU A 47 0.00 17.92 5.51
CA LEU A 47 -0.82 16.86 4.96
C LEU A 47 0.07 15.81 4.31
N LYS A 48 0.02 14.57 4.81
CA LYS A 48 0.67 13.42 4.18
C LYS A 48 -0.27 12.81 3.14
N LEU A 49 -0.04 13.12 1.87
CA LEU A 49 -0.96 12.80 0.78
C LEU A 49 -0.86 11.34 0.32
N GLU A 50 -1.37 10.42 1.14
CA GLU A 50 -1.35 8.97 0.88
C GLU A 50 -2.20 8.53 -0.31
N GLY A 51 -3.08 9.40 -0.82
CA GLY A 51 -3.82 9.18 -2.06
C GLY A 51 -2.94 9.17 -3.32
N ALA A 52 -1.70 9.65 -3.24
CA ALA A 52 -0.74 9.60 -4.35
C ALA A 52 -0.05 8.24 -4.52
N ASN A 53 -0.39 7.24 -3.69
CA ASN A 53 0.07 5.86 -3.90
C ASN A 53 -0.62 5.21 -5.12
N PRO A 54 -0.04 4.16 -5.72
CA PRO A 54 -0.50 3.56 -6.97
C PRO A 54 -2.00 3.17 -7.03
N THR A 55 -2.58 2.72 -5.93
CA THR A 55 -4.00 2.35 -5.84
C THR A 55 -4.85 3.39 -5.11
N GLY A 56 -4.32 4.59 -4.90
CA GLY A 56 -5.05 5.70 -4.30
C GLY A 56 -5.11 5.66 -2.77
N SER A 57 -4.33 4.82 -2.09
CA SER A 57 -4.37 4.76 -0.63
C SER A 57 -3.07 4.28 0.02
N PHE A 58 -2.95 4.52 1.33
CA PHE A 58 -1.83 4.03 2.13
C PHE A 58 -1.71 2.50 2.21
N LYS A 59 -2.75 1.75 1.80
CA LYS A 59 -2.76 0.28 1.89
C LYS A 59 -1.64 -0.35 1.05
N ASP A 60 -1.21 0.34 0.01
CA ASP A 60 -0.09 -0.08 -0.84
C ASP A 60 1.20 -0.29 -0.06
N ARG A 61 1.45 0.52 0.97
CA ARG A 61 2.65 0.40 1.82
C ARG A 61 2.71 -0.92 2.58
N GLY A 62 1.57 -1.43 3.01
CA GLY A 62 1.49 -2.73 3.67
C GLY A 62 1.47 -3.87 2.64
N MET A 63 0.74 -3.66 1.55
CA MET A 63 0.51 -4.69 0.54
C MET A 63 1.79 -5.10 -0.19
N THR A 64 2.66 -4.14 -0.53
CA THR A 64 4.00 -4.40 -1.07
C THR A 64 4.80 -5.39 -0.22
N VAL A 65 4.82 -5.17 1.11
CA VAL A 65 5.57 -6.03 2.06
C VAL A 65 4.90 -7.39 2.19
N ALA A 66 3.57 -7.40 2.39
CA ALA A 66 2.81 -8.64 2.57
C ALA A 66 2.92 -9.57 1.36
N VAL A 67 2.76 -9.03 0.16
CA VAL A 67 2.82 -9.80 -1.09
C VAL A 67 4.25 -10.22 -1.43
N SER A 68 5.25 -9.36 -1.18
CA SER A 68 6.66 -9.74 -1.29
C SER A 68 7.01 -10.92 -0.39
N ARG A 69 6.57 -10.88 0.87
CA ARG A 69 6.78 -11.96 1.83
C ARG A 69 6.04 -13.25 1.43
N ALA A 70 4.77 -13.13 1.02
CA ALA A 70 3.97 -14.26 0.58
C ALA A 70 4.60 -14.96 -0.64
N LYS A 71 5.05 -14.18 -1.63
CA LYS A 71 5.73 -14.72 -2.81
C LYS A 71 7.05 -15.39 -2.46
N GLY A 72 7.86 -14.79 -1.58
CA GLY A 72 9.09 -15.40 -1.07
C GLY A 72 8.85 -16.70 -0.31
N ALA A 73 7.71 -16.83 0.36
CA ALA A 73 7.28 -18.06 1.03
C ALA A 73 6.65 -19.11 0.09
N GLY A 74 6.61 -18.85 -1.23
CA GLY A 74 6.05 -19.78 -2.21
C GLY A 74 4.52 -19.80 -2.28
N ALA A 75 3.84 -18.76 -1.78
CA ALA A 75 2.39 -18.67 -1.92
C ALA A 75 1.99 -18.54 -3.40
N GLU A 76 0.88 -19.18 -3.78
CA GLU A 76 0.29 -19.09 -5.13
C GLU A 76 -0.88 -18.11 -5.20
N ALA A 77 -1.43 -17.74 -4.03
CA ALA A 77 -2.59 -16.87 -3.90
C ALA A 77 -2.53 -16.00 -2.65
N ILE A 78 -3.25 -14.87 -2.70
CA ILE A 78 -3.54 -14.03 -1.55
C ILE A 78 -5.05 -13.78 -1.46
N ILE A 79 -5.55 -13.61 -0.25
CA ILE A 79 -6.97 -13.34 0.02
C ILE A 79 -7.14 -12.19 1.00
N CYS A 80 -8.14 -11.34 0.77
CA CYS A 80 -8.56 -10.36 1.75
C CYS A 80 -10.09 -10.26 1.84
N ALA A 81 -10.60 -10.01 3.04
CA ALA A 81 -11.99 -9.61 3.24
C ALA A 81 -12.04 -8.08 3.40
N SER A 82 -12.47 -7.38 2.35
CA SER A 82 -12.55 -5.91 2.34
C SER A 82 -13.40 -5.41 1.19
N THR A 83 -14.13 -4.33 1.39
CA THR A 83 -15.01 -3.70 0.40
C THR A 83 -14.43 -2.45 -0.26
N GLY A 84 -13.17 -2.10 0.03
CA GLY A 84 -12.57 -0.84 -0.42
C GLY A 84 -11.07 -0.92 -0.66
N ASN A 85 -10.33 0.10 -0.23
CA ASN A 85 -8.91 0.31 -0.55
C ASN A 85 -7.98 -0.91 -0.35
N THR A 86 -8.23 -1.75 0.66
CA THR A 86 -7.43 -2.97 0.85
C THR A 86 -7.64 -3.97 -0.27
N ALA A 87 -8.88 -4.11 -0.78
CA ALA A 87 -9.20 -4.98 -1.91
C ALA A 87 -8.54 -4.48 -3.20
N ALA A 88 -8.61 -3.18 -3.48
CA ALA A 88 -7.96 -2.57 -4.64
C ALA A 88 -6.43 -2.78 -4.59
N SER A 89 -5.82 -2.52 -3.44
CA SER A 89 -4.40 -2.77 -3.22
C SER A 89 -4.06 -4.26 -3.38
N ALA A 90 -4.81 -5.17 -2.74
CA ALA A 90 -4.56 -6.60 -2.83
C ALA A 90 -4.63 -7.11 -4.28
N ALA A 91 -5.65 -6.70 -5.03
CA ALA A 91 -5.79 -7.06 -6.44
C ALA A 91 -4.60 -6.56 -7.28
N ALA A 92 -4.18 -5.31 -7.10
CA ALA A 92 -3.07 -4.72 -7.86
C ALA A 92 -1.74 -5.43 -7.59
N TYR A 93 -1.41 -5.68 -6.32
CA TYR A 93 -0.16 -6.35 -5.96
C TYR A 93 -0.17 -7.84 -6.28
N ALA A 94 -1.31 -8.53 -6.17
CA ALA A 94 -1.45 -9.91 -6.63
C ALA A 94 -1.15 -10.01 -8.13
N ALA A 95 -1.74 -9.13 -8.94
CA ALA A 95 -1.49 -9.06 -10.37
C ALA A 95 -0.02 -8.76 -10.69
N ARG A 96 0.59 -7.79 -10.00
CA ARG A 96 2.02 -7.46 -10.14
C ARG A 96 2.93 -8.63 -9.77
N ALA A 97 2.55 -9.42 -8.78
CA ALA A 97 3.32 -10.56 -8.29
C ALA A 97 3.13 -11.84 -9.12
N GLY A 98 2.13 -11.89 -10.00
CA GLY A 98 1.73 -13.13 -10.69
C GLY A 98 1.03 -14.13 -9.77
N LEU A 99 0.36 -13.65 -8.71
CA LEU A 99 -0.38 -14.48 -7.76
C LEU A 99 -1.88 -14.39 -8.03
N ARG A 100 -2.63 -15.44 -7.66
CA ARG A 100 -4.09 -15.39 -7.67
C ARG A 100 -4.59 -14.48 -6.52
N GLY A 101 -5.33 -13.43 -6.85
CA GLY A 101 -5.97 -12.56 -5.86
C GLY A 101 -7.43 -12.95 -5.62
N VAL A 102 -7.84 -13.03 -4.35
CA VAL A 102 -9.24 -13.24 -3.95
C VAL A 102 -9.70 -12.13 -3.02
N VAL A 103 -10.82 -11.50 -3.33
CA VAL A 103 -11.45 -10.49 -2.48
C VAL A 103 -12.82 -11.00 -2.04
N ILE A 104 -13.04 -11.07 -0.74
CA ILE A 104 -14.35 -11.36 -0.15
C ILE A 104 -15.01 -10.03 0.23
N VAL A 105 -16.19 -9.79 -0.33
CA VAL A 105 -17.05 -8.64 -0.01
C VAL A 105 -18.41 -9.13 0.50
N PRO A 106 -19.05 -8.43 1.45
CA PRO A 106 -20.45 -8.66 1.78
C PRO A 106 -21.33 -8.22 0.61
N GLU A 107 -22.35 -9.02 0.30
CA GLU A 107 -23.37 -8.67 -0.67
C GLU A 107 -23.99 -7.30 -0.35
N GLY A 108 -24.11 -6.44 -1.36
CA GLY A 108 -24.73 -5.11 -1.24
C GLY A 108 -23.92 -4.03 -0.50
N LYS A 109 -22.70 -4.31 -0.03
CA LYS A 109 -21.85 -3.34 0.71
C LYS A 109 -20.53 -3.00 0.02
N ILE A 110 -20.56 -2.77 -1.28
CA ILE A 110 -19.36 -2.39 -2.05
C ILE A 110 -19.14 -0.87 -1.92
N ALA A 111 -17.94 -0.44 -1.52
CA ALA A 111 -17.58 0.98 -1.49
C ALA A 111 -17.30 1.48 -2.92
N ILE A 112 -17.74 2.69 -3.23
CA ILE A 112 -17.66 3.27 -4.60
C ILE A 112 -16.31 3.99 -4.83
N GLY A 113 -15.56 4.27 -3.75
CA GLY A 113 -14.33 5.06 -3.75
C GLY A 113 -14.38 6.16 -2.70
#